data_AF-A0A1B3XR53-F1
#
_entry.id   AF-A0A1B3XR53-F1
#
_cell.length_a   1.000
_cell.length_b   1.000
_cell.length_c   1.000
_cell.angle_alpha   90.00
_cell.angle_beta   90.00
_cell.angle_gamma   90.00
#
_symmetry.space_group_name_H-M   'P 1'
#
loop_
_entity.id
_entity.type
_entity.pdbx_description
1 polymer ?
#
loop_
_entity_poly.entity_id
_entity_poly.type
_entity_poly.pdbx_seq_one_letter_code
_entity_poly.pdbx_strand_id
1 'polypeptide(L)'
;MKLQLKYTVLLVITTIFVILYFSNNQAEETITYFPIDSSLHFEHASTLLTPKENGGSAYSITWRVTSALDRPAYLRQDVSLLYTNGKLTGALKNWRQNKQELSQKAKAKESESGRYDAVTFHYAEVHPSETIFTSAQQLSKDKIYAITTPSFQYFHRPISEEQIEWKKTLDSLTNQTVQDGLEKASHAYQINLEQYNIIPLTDLPDKKNQWLSAFPSFKREEIVGKLWEGLYKDYVLGVKKEDGSTVNAQGSTIPLLLIAQNQRELLVLFTLRDGTPIMLRQEL
;
A
#
# COMPACT_ATOMS: atom_id res chain seq x y z
N MET A 1 17.68 -3.51 56.64
CA MET A 1 16.35 -3.75 56.01
C MET A 1 15.93 -2.67 55.02
N LYS A 2 15.88 -1.37 55.39
CA LYS A 2 15.45 -0.28 54.49
C LYS A 2 16.33 -0.08 53.24
N LEU A 3 17.63 -0.36 53.33
CA LEU A 3 18.57 -0.19 52.21
C LEU A 3 18.43 -1.31 51.16
N GLN A 4 18.28 -2.57 51.60
CA GLN A 4 18.03 -3.69 50.70
C GLN A 4 16.68 -3.57 49.99
N LEU A 5 15.63 -3.10 50.69
CA LEU A 5 14.34 -2.83 50.06
C LEU A 5 14.45 -1.78 48.94
N LYS A 6 15.28 -0.74 49.10
CA LYS A 6 15.52 0.27 48.06
C LYS A 6 16.19 -0.32 46.82
N TYR A 7 17.20 -1.19 46.99
CA TYR A 7 17.86 -1.84 45.86
C TYR A 7 16.95 -2.85 45.15
N THR A 8 16.12 -3.60 45.90
CA THR A 8 15.12 -4.49 45.31
C THR A 8 14.07 -3.73 44.50
N VAL A 9 13.56 -2.61 45.03
CA VAL A 9 12.60 -1.76 44.30
C VAL A 9 13.22 -1.15 43.03
N LEU A 10 14.46 -0.67 43.12
CA LEU A 10 15.18 -0.14 41.96
C LEU A 10 15.38 -1.20 40.89
N LEU A 11 15.76 -2.43 41.27
CA LEU A 11 15.94 -3.53 40.33
C LEU A 11 14.63 -3.90 39.64
N VAL A 12 13.51 -3.99 40.38
CA VAL A 12 12.18 -4.27 39.79
C VAL A 12 11.75 -3.19 38.80
N ILE A 13 11.92 -1.91 39.14
CA ILE A 13 11.58 -0.80 38.24
C ILE A 13 12.44 -0.84 36.98
N THR A 14 13.74 -1.11 37.12
CA THR A 14 14.66 -1.18 35.97
C THR A 14 14.30 -2.34 35.06
N THR A 15 13.98 -3.52 35.61
CA THR A 15 13.52 -4.68 34.84
C THR A 15 12.20 -4.41 34.13
N ILE A 16 11.23 -3.75 34.78
CA ILE A 16 9.99 -3.34 34.12
C ILE A 16 10.28 -2.37 32.97
N PHE A 17 11.18 -1.40 33.17
CA PHE A 17 11.56 -0.45 32.12
C PHE A 17 12.23 -1.14 30.93
N VAL A 18 13.12 -2.10 31.19
CA VAL A 18 13.77 -2.92 30.17
C VAL A 18 12.73 -3.76 29.41
N ILE A 19 11.81 -4.43 30.10
CA ILE A 19 10.74 -5.21 29.47
C ILE A 19 9.84 -4.32 28.62
N LEU A 20 9.45 -3.14 29.11
CA LEU A 20 8.62 -2.19 28.33
C LEU A 20 9.37 -1.64 27.11
N TYR A 21 10.67 -1.36 27.26
CA TYR A 21 11.52 -0.86 26.17
C TYR A 21 11.68 -1.92 25.06
N PHE A 22 11.95 -3.18 25.42
CA PHE A 22 12.12 -4.25 24.45
C PHE A 22 10.78 -4.83 23.94
N SER A 23 9.71 -4.80 24.72
CA SER A 23 8.36 -5.23 24.30
C SER A 23 7.76 -4.30 23.25
N ASN A 24 8.23 -3.06 23.14
CA ASN A 24 7.73 -2.10 22.15
C ASN A 24 8.41 -2.25 20.78
N ASN A 25 9.48 -3.03 20.68
CA ASN A 25 10.09 -3.42 19.42
C ASN A 25 9.43 -4.71 18.92
N GLN A 26 8.16 -4.61 18.53
CA GLN A 26 7.54 -5.70 17.76
C GLN A 26 8.34 -5.85 16.46
N ALA A 27 8.89 -7.05 16.23
CA ALA A 27 9.46 -7.37 14.92
C ALA A 27 8.39 -7.11 13.86
N GLU A 28 8.72 -6.30 12.85
CA GLU A 28 7.81 -6.09 11.72
C GLU A 28 7.85 -7.35 10.86
N GLU A 29 6.74 -8.08 10.82
CA GLU A 29 6.60 -9.23 9.93
C GLU A 29 6.70 -8.78 8.47
N THR A 30 7.56 -9.45 7.70
CA THR A 30 7.72 -9.19 6.27
C THR A 30 6.76 -10.04 5.46
N ILE A 31 6.16 -9.45 4.43
CA ILE A 31 5.41 -10.23 3.43
C ILE A 31 6.41 -11.10 2.67
N THR A 32 6.23 -12.42 2.73
CA THR A 32 6.93 -13.39 1.89
C THR A 32 5.89 -14.10 1.04
N TYR A 33 6.05 -14.13 -0.28
CA TYR A 33 5.12 -14.86 -1.13
C TYR A 33 5.27 -16.38 -0.96
N PHE A 34 4.16 -17.05 -0.66
CA PHE A 34 4.02 -18.50 -0.77
C PHE A 34 2.99 -18.87 -1.85
N PRO A 35 3.08 -20.08 -2.45
CA PRO A 35 2.08 -20.56 -3.40
C PRO A 35 0.65 -20.45 -2.85
N ILE A 36 -0.29 -20.05 -3.72
CA ILE A 36 -1.69 -19.88 -3.33
C ILE A 36 -2.32 -21.22 -2.96
N ASP A 37 -2.94 -21.31 -1.78
CA ASP A 37 -3.77 -22.44 -1.39
C ASP A 37 -5.17 -22.28 -1.98
N SER A 38 -5.55 -23.16 -2.91
CA SER A 38 -6.87 -23.12 -3.55
C SER A 38 -8.04 -23.41 -2.59
N SER A 39 -7.77 -23.96 -1.40
CA SER A 39 -8.76 -24.24 -0.38
C SER A 39 -8.96 -23.08 0.61
N LEU A 40 -8.14 -22.04 0.52
CA LEU A 40 -8.15 -20.86 1.38
C LEU A 40 -8.63 -19.66 0.58
N HIS A 41 -9.63 -18.93 1.08
CA HIS A 41 -10.15 -17.79 0.35
C HIS A 41 -10.64 -16.68 1.27
N PHE A 42 -10.55 -15.46 0.76
CA PHE A 42 -11.16 -14.31 1.40
C PHE A 42 -12.67 -14.34 1.13
N GLU A 43 -13.46 -14.34 2.20
CA GLU A 43 -14.91 -14.13 2.11
C GLU A 43 -15.22 -12.68 1.75
N HIS A 44 -14.43 -11.75 2.29
CA HIS A 44 -14.46 -10.35 1.89
C HIS A 44 -13.10 -9.68 2.07
N ALA A 45 -12.83 -8.69 1.23
CA ALA A 45 -11.70 -7.80 1.37
C ALA A 45 -12.07 -6.43 0.77
N SER A 46 -11.92 -5.36 1.54
CA SER A 46 -12.38 -4.04 1.15
C SER A 46 -11.50 -2.92 1.66
N THR A 47 -11.47 -1.87 0.85
CA THR A 47 -10.88 -0.57 1.16
C THR A 47 -11.97 0.47 0.96
N LEU A 48 -12.10 1.40 1.88
CA LEU A 48 -13.12 2.44 1.83
C LEU A 48 -12.54 3.78 2.30
N LEU A 49 -12.78 4.81 1.50
CA LEU A 49 -12.50 6.20 1.79
C LEU A 49 -13.83 6.92 2.05
N THR A 50 -13.94 7.55 3.21
CA THR A 50 -15.15 8.29 3.60
C THR A 50 -14.77 9.71 3.99
N PRO A 51 -14.94 10.68 3.08
CA PRO A 51 -14.80 12.08 3.38
C PRO A 51 -15.90 12.54 4.36
N LYS A 52 -15.54 13.44 5.27
CA LYS A 52 -16.45 14.07 6.22
C LYS A 52 -16.04 15.52 6.44
N GLU A 53 -16.96 16.44 6.21
CA GLU A 53 -16.78 17.86 6.52
C GLU A 53 -16.57 18.07 8.03
N ASN A 54 -15.62 18.92 8.39
CA ASN A 54 -15.28 19.24 9.78
C ASN A 54 -15.59 20.70 10.14
N GLY A 55 -16.29 21.43 9.26
CA GLY A 55 -16.62 22.86 9.39
C GLY A 55 -15.58 23.78 8.72
N GLY A 56 -16.05 24.84 8.06
CA GLY A 56 -15.21 25.72 7.23
C GLY A 56 -14.77 25.03 5.93
N SER A 57 -13.56 25.35 5.43
CA SER A 57 -12.98 24.70 4.23
C SER A 57 -12.26 23.38 4.53
N ALA A 58 -12.32 22.89 5.77
CA ALA A 58 -11.60 21.69 6.20
C ALA A 58 -12.51 20.45 6.25
N TYR A 59 -11.95 19.31 5.86
CA TYR A 59 -12.60 18.01 5.94
C TYR A 59 -11.60 16.95 6.41
N SER A 60 -12.09 15.73 6.57
CA SER A 60 -11.24 14.58 6.85
C SER A 60 -11.65 13.41 6.01
N ILE A 61 -10.69 12.56 5.66
CA ILE A 61 -10.93 11.29 5.00
C ILE A 61 -10.70 10.19 6.01
N THR A 62 -11.76 9.47 6.34
CA THR A 62 -11.64 8.21 7.06
C THR A 62 -11.26 7.13 6.07
N TRP A 63 -10.07 6.57 6.24
CA TRP A 63 -9.57 5.46 5.46
C TRP A 63 -9.72 4.19 6.28
N ARG A 64 -10.48 3.22 5.76
CA ARG A 64 -10.77 1.95 6.42
C ARG A 64 -10.44 0.80 5.49
N VAL A 65 -9.83 -0.23 6.07
CA VAL A 65 -9.52 -1.49 5.41
C VAL A 65 -10.05 -2.62 6.29
N THR A 66 -10.75 -3.56 5.68
CA THR A 66 -11.32 -4.73 6.36
C THR A 66 -11.22 -5.95 5.47
N SER A 67 -10.90 -7.10 6.07
CA SER A 67 -10.86 -8.37 5.36
C SER A 67 -11.14 -9.55 6.28
N ALA A 68 -11.83 -10.57 5.76
CA ALA A 68 -12.01 -11.85 6.43
C ALA A 68 -11.73 -13.02 5.49
N LEU A 69 -11.12 -14.06 6.06
CA LEU A 69 -10.98 -15.36 5.42
C LEU A 69 -12.10 -16.31 5.87
N ASP A 70 -12.23 -17.41 5.15
CA ASP A 70 -13.09 -18.55 5.51
C ASP A 70 -12.63 -19.26 6.80
N ARG A 71 -11.36 -19.10 7.19
CA ARG A 71 -10.80 -19.63 8.45
C ARG A 71 -9.64 -18.78 9.00
N PRO A 72 -9.26 -18.95 10.28
CA PRO A 72 -8.06 -18.31 10.82
C PRO A 72 -6.81 -18.71 10.04
N ALA A 73 -5.92 -17.74 9.80
CA ALA A 73 -4.61 -17.96 9.18
C ALA A 73 -3.49 -17.80 10.21
N TYR A 74 -2.34 -18.42 9.95
CA TYR A 74 -1.16 -18.31 10.81
C TYR A 74 -0.73 -16.84 10.95
N LEU A 75 -0.58 -16.16 9.81
CA LEU A 75 -0.32 -14.72 9.73
C LEU A 75 -1.37 -14.05 8.83
N ARG A 76 -1.83 -12.89 9.25
CA ARG A 76 -2.67 -11.97 8.49
C ARG A 76 -1.97 -10.64 8.39
N GLN A 77 -1.91 -10.08 7.19
CA GLN A 77 -1.27 -8.81 6.95
C GLN A 77 -2.01 -8.07 5.84
N ASP A 78 -2.50 -6.88 6.15
CA ASP A 78 -3.14 -6.02 5.16
C ASP A 78 -2.29 -4.77 5.00
N VAL A 79 -1.88 -4.48 3.77
CA VAL A 79 -1.06 -3.32 3.42
C VAL A 79 -1.83 -2.44 2.48
N SER A 80 -2.11 -1.22 2.92
CA SER A 80 -2.88 -0.25 2.16
C SER A 80 -2.06 1.02 1.97
N LEU A 81 -2.12 1.58 0.77
CA LEU A 81 -1.43 2.80 0.38
C LEU A 81 -2.47 3.85 -0.02
N LEU A 82 -2.37 5.04 0.58
CA LEU A 82 -3.22 6.18 0.27
C LEU A 82 -2.44 7.22 -0.52
N TYR A 83 -3.01 7.65 -1.64
CA TYR A 83 -2.47 8.68 -2.51
C TYR A 83 -3.42 9.86 -2.62
N THR A 84 -2.86 11.05 -2.71
CA THR A 84 -3.57 12.30 -3.00
C THR A 84 -2.92 12.95 -4.21
N ASN A 85 -3.70 13.21 -5.26
CA ASN A 85 -3.24 13.82 -6.50
C ASN A 85 -1.95 13.18 -7.07
N GLY A 86 -1.83 11.85 -6.96
CA GLY A 86 -0.68 11.09 -7.47
C GLY A 86 0.52 10.97 -6.53
N LYS A 87 0.45 11.50 -5.30
CA LYS A 87 1.52 11.42 -4.28
C LYS A 87 1.10 10.58 -3.08
N LEU A 88 2.00 9.76 -2.54
CA LEU A 88 1.76 8.95 -1.34
C LEU A 88 1.59 9.84 -0.12
N THR A 89 0.45 9.75 0.56
CA THR A 89 0.16 10.51 1.77
C THR A 89 0.14 9.65 3.03
N GLY A 90 -0.04 8.33 2.90
CA GLY A 90 0.05 7.42 4.03
C GLY A 90 0.05 5.94 3.66
N ALA A 91 0.42 5.11 4.65
CA ALA A 91 0.38 3.65 4.57
C ALA A 91 -0.29 3.08 5.84
N LEU A 92 -1.15 2.07 5.68
CA LEU A 92 -1.63 1.21 6.76
C LEU A 92 -1.00 -0.17 6.57
N LYS A 93 -0.42 -0.74 7.63
CA LYS A 93 0.36 -1.99 7.55
C LYS A 93 0.16 -2.90 8.76
N ASN A 94 -1.08 -3.07 9.21
CA ASN A 94 -1.38 -3.95 10.34
C ASN A 94 -1.18 -5.42 9.98
N TRP A 95 -0.66 -6.18 10.95
CA TRP A 95 -0.59 -7.63 10.90
C TRP A 95 -1.07 -8.26 12.21
N ARG A 96 -1.55 -9.50 12.16
CA ARG A 96 -1.98 -10.31 13.31
C ARG A 96 -1.76 -11.79 13.04
N GLN A 97 -1.42 -12.54 14.07
CA GLN A 97 -1.35 -14.00 13.98
C GLN A 97 -2.64 -14.66 14.47
N ASN A 98 -2.96 -15.84 13.93
CA ASN A 98 -4.08 -16.68 14.36
C ASN A 98 -5.42 -15.95 14.34
N LYS A 99 -5.69 -15.20 13.27
CA LYS A 99 -6.93 -14.43 13.09
C LYS A 99 -7.59 -14.71 11.75
N GLN A 100 -8.91 -14.76 11.78
CA GLN A 100 -9.77 -14.86 10.59
C GLN A 100 -10.13 -13.48 10.03
N GLU A 101 -10.07 -12.43 10.85
CA GLU A 101 -10.44 -11.07 10.44
C GLU A 101 -9.30 -10.09 10.73
N LEU A 102 -9.18 -9.07 9.88
CA LEU A 102 -8.30 -7.95 10.08
C LEU A 102 -9.02 -6.65 9.74
N SER A 103 -8.82 -5.63 10.58
CA SER A 103 -9.36 -4.30 10.37
C SER A 103 -8.34 -3.25 10.76
N GLN A 104 -8.26 -2.20 9.96
CA GLN A 104 -7.42 -1.04 10.23
C GLN A 104 -8.08 0.23 9.71
N LYS A 105 -7.80 1.34 10.39
CA LYS A 105 -8.34 2.64 10.03
C LYS A 105 -7.38 3.77 10.38
N ALA A 106 -7.38 4.81 9.56
CA ALA A 106 -6.76 6.09 9.86
C ALA A 106 -7.69 7.23 9.44
N LYS A 107 -7.34 8.44 9.89
CA LYS A 107 -7.98 9.67 9.45
C LYS A 107 -6.91 10.62 8.95
N ALA A 108 -7.07 11.11 7.73
CA ALA A 108 -6.30 12.22 7.19
C ALA A 108 -7.13 13.50 7.29
N LYS A 109 -6.52 14.61 7.70
CA LYS A 109 -7.14 15.93 7.70
C LYS A 109 -6.73 16.64 6.41
N GLU A 110 -7.69 17.24 5.74
CA GLU A 110 -7.53 17.82 4.41
C GLU A 110 -8.22 19.18 4.36
N SER A 111 -7.71 20.08 3.52
CA SER A 111 -8.27 21.43 3.32
C SER A 111 -8.37 21.84 1.86
N GLU A 112 -7.85 21.02 0.95
CA GLU A 112 -7.81 21.30 -0.48
C GLU A 112 -8.68 20.30 -1.24
N SER A 113 -9.18 20.71 -2.41
CA SER A 113 -9.83 19.80 -3.33
C SER A 113 -8.81 18.78 -3.85
N GLY A 114 -9.19 17.50 -3.91
CA GLY A 114 -8.26 16.44 -4.26
C GLY A 114 -8.91 15.19 -4.79
N ARG A 115 -8.15 14.45 -5.60
CA ARG A 115 -8.41 13.06 -5.94
C ARG A 115 -7.62 12.18 -4.98
N TYR A 116 -8.32 11.23 -4.37
CA TYR A 116 -7.75 10.28 -3.43
C TYR A 116 -7.89 8.87 -3.99
N ASP A 117 -6.78 8.14 -4.06
CA ASP A 117 -6.74 6.76 -4.50
C ASP A 117 -6.15 5.91 -3.38
N ALA A 118 -6.87 4.85 -2.98
CA ALA A 118 -6.36 3.86 -2.06
C ALA A 118 -6.28 2.49 -2.74
N VAL A 119 -5.17 1.80 -2.53
CA VAL A 119 -4.95 0.44 -3.03
C VAL A 119 -4.44 -0.44 -1.89
N THR A 120 -4.99 -1.64 -1.78
CA THR A 120 -4.69 -2.55 -0.69
C THR A 120 -4.39 -3.94 -1.18
N PHE A 121 -3.35 -4.52 -0.59
CA PHE A 121 -3.04 -5.94 -0.66
C PHE A 121 -3.41 -6.59 0.67
N HIS A 122 -4.30 -7.57 0.58
CA HIS A 122 -4.72 -8.40 1.69
C HIS A 122 -3.99 -9.72 1.58
N TYR A 123 -3.28 -10.11 2.63
CA TYR A 123 -2.42 -11.26 2.65
C TYR A 123 -2.71 -12.16 3.85
N ALA A 124 -2.67 -13.45 3.60
CA ALA A 124 -2.75 -14.48 4.62
C ALA A 124 -1.72 -15.57 4.35
N GLU A 125 -1.04 -16.00 5.39
CA GLU A 125 -0.12 -17.13 5.36
C GLU A 125 -0.71 -18.28 6.20
N VAL A 126 -0.65 -19.49 5.67
CA VAL A 126 -1.11 -20.69 6.34
C VAL A 126 -0.04 -21.77 6.23
N HIS A 127 0.09 -22.55 7.30
CA HIS A 127 1.01 -23.68 7.36
C HIS A 127 0.19 -24.97 7.44
N PRO A 128 -0.14 -25.62 6.31
CA PRO A 128 -0.82 -26.92 6.32
C PRO A 128 -0.04 -28.00 7.09
N SER A 129 1.30 -27.87 7.16
CA SER A 129 2.18 -28.67 7.99
C SER A 129 3.43 -27.85 8.34
N GLU A 130 4.29 -28.38 9.22
CA GLU A 130 5.56 -27.75 9.63
C GLU A 130 6.52 -27.43 8.47
N THR A 131 6.32 -28.03 7.29
CA THR A 131 7.21 -27.87 6.13
C THR A 131 6.51 -27.32 4.89
N ILE A 132 5.19 -27.10 4.96
CA ILE A 132 4.40 -26.61 3.83
C ILE A 132 3.87 -25.24 4.22
N PHE A 133 4.23 -24.25 3.41
CA PHE A 133 3.81 -22.86 3.57
C PHE A 133 3.02 -22.47 2.34
N THR A 134 1.81 -21.95 2.55
CA THR A 134 0.92 -21.49 1.49
C THR A 134 0.35 -20.13 1.85
N SER A 135 -0.26 -19.47 0.87
CA SER A 135 -0.89 -18.17 1.10
C SER A 135 -2.27 -18.05 0.46
N ALA A 136 -3.00 -17.01 0.88
CA ALA A 136 -4.08 -16.44 0.10
C ALA A 136 -3.86 -14.94 -0.01
N GLN A 137 -4.30 -14.38 -1.14
CA GLN A 137 -4.19 -12.94 -1.38
C GLN A 137 -5.42 -12.38 -2.08
N GLN A 138 -5.71 -11.11 -1.80
CA GLN A 138 -6.73 -10.36 -2.53
C GLN A 138 -6.31 -8.89 -2.67
N LEU A 139 -6.75 -8.27 -3.76
CA LEU A 139 -6.59 -6.83 -3.97
C LEU A 139 -7.93 -6.13 -3.75
N SER A 140 -7.90 -4.96 -3.12
CA SER A 140 -9.03 -4.04 -3.10
C SER A 140 -8.56 -2.59 -3.28
N LYS A 141 -9.49 -1.70 -3.59
CA LYS A 141 -9.22 -0.28 -3.79
C LYS A 141 -10.44 0.57 -3.49
N ASP A 142 -10.19 1.86 -3.38
CA ASP A 142 -11.22 2.88 -3.48
C ASP A 142 -10.67 4.14 -4.14
N LYS A 143 -11.56 4.95 -4.72
CA LYS A 143 -11.22 6.24 -5.32
C LYS A 143 -12.34 7.23 -5.12
N ILE A 144 -11.99 8.39 -4.55
CA ILE A 144 -12.94 9.46 -4.29
C ILE A 144 -12.36 10.81 -4.68
N TYR A 145 -13.22 11.69 -5.19
CA TYR A 145 -12.94 13.10 -5.37
C TYR A 145 -13.61 13.85 -4.23
N ALA A 146 -12.88 14.76 -3.59
CA ALA A 146 -13.41 15.65 -2.56
C ALA A 146 -13.10 17.09 -2.98
N ILE A 147 -14.13 17.92 -3.00
CA ILE A 147 -14.10 19.30 -3.48
C ILE A 147 -14.53 20.21 -2.34
N THR A 148 -13.82 21.32 -2.15
CA THR A 148 -14.07 22.27 -1.06
C THR A 148 -14.74 23.57 -1.50
N THR A 149 -14.77 23.85 -2.82
CA THR A 149 -15.31 25.09 -3.40
C THR A 149 -16.30 24.76 -4.53
N PRO A 150 -17.48 25.42 -4.61
CA PRO A 150 -17.99 26.48 -3.73
C PRO A 150 -18.51 25.96 -2.37
N SER A 151 -18.76 24.66 -2.24
CA SER A 151 -19.14 23.99 -1.00
C SER A 151 -18.50 22.60 -0.95
N PHE A 152 -18.46 22.01 0.23
CA PHE A 152 -17.93 20.66 0.38
C PHE A 152 -18.83 19.64 -0.32
N GLN A 153 -18.25 18.93 -1.29
CA GLN A 153 -18.90 17.81 -1.96
C GLN A 153 -17.88 16.71 -2.23
N TYR A 154 -18.34 15.46 -2.30
CA TYR A 154 -17.50 14.35 -2.68
C TYR A 154 -18.27 13.37 -3.56
N PHE A 155 -17.56 12.66 -4.43
CA PHE A 155 -18.16 11.70 -5.34
C PHE A 155 -17.15 10.64 -5.78
N HIS A 156 -17.65 9.44 -6.06
CA HIS A 156 -16.88 8.36 -6.70
C HIS A 156 -17.01 8.43 -8.24
N ARG A 157 -18.23 8.74 -8.70
CA ARG A 157 -18.57 8.92 -10.11
C ARG A 157 -19.28 10.27 -10.26
N PRO A 158 -18.91 11.10 -11.25
CA PRO A 158 -19.54 12.39 -11.43
C PRO A 158 -20.96 12.20 -11.94
N ILE A 159 -21.90 12.98 -11.40
CA ILE A 159 -23.33 12.96 -11.80
C ILE A 159 -23.81 14.31 -12.34
N SER A 160 -22.99 15.35 -12.27
CA SER A 160 -23.26 16.70 -12.79
C SER A 160 -22.12 17.20 -13.67
N GLU A 161 -22.39 18.20 -14.51
CA GLU A 161 -21.37 18.86 -15.35
C GLU A 161 -20.23 19.44 -14.51
N GLU A 162 -20.55 20.04 -13.35
CA GLU A 162 -19.55 20.56 -12.42
C GLU A 162 -18.62 19.44 -11.91
N GLN A 163 -19.17 18.28 -11.53
CA GLN A 163 -18.36 17.15 -11.07
C GLN A 163 -17.53 16.54 -12.20
N ILE A 164 -18.02 16.57 -13.45
CA ILE A 164 -17.26 16.15 -14.63
C ILE A 164 -16.03 17.05 -14.80
N GLU A 165 -16.19 18.37 -14.68
CA GLU A 165 -15.08 19.31 -14.84
C GLU A 165 -14.08 19.21 -13.68
N TRP A 166 -14.56 19.04 -12.44
CA TRP A 166 -13.70 18.78 -11.29
C TRP A 166 -12.91 17.49 -11.45
N LYS A 167 -13.57 16.41 -11.87
CA LYS A 167 -12.90 15.14 -12.16
C LYS A 167 -11.81 15.32 -13.21
N LYS A 168 -12.11 16.00 -14.32
CA LYS A 168 -11.15 16.26 -15.41
C LYS A 168 -9.94 17.03 -14.91
N THR A 169 -10.17 18.09 -14.13
CA THR A 169 -9.11 18.92 -13.54
C THR A 169 -8.21 18.11 -12.62
N LEU A 170 -8.79 17.37 -11.67
CA LEU A 170 -8.03 16.58 -10.70
C LEU A 170 -7.33 15.38 -11.34
N ASP A 171 -7.93 14.77 -12.35
CA ASP A 171 -7.29 13.73 -13.15
C ASP A 171 -6.11 14.27 -13.94
N SER A 172 -6.26 15.44 -14.57
CA SER A 172 -5.16 16.08 -15.29
C SER A 172 -3.98 16.37 -14.37
N LEU A 173 -4.24 16.92 -13.18
CA LEU A 173 -3.22 17.18 -12.16
C LEU A 173 -2.52 15.87 -11.70
N THR A 174 -3.31 14.83 -11.42
CA THR A 174 -2.79 13.53 -10.99
C THR A 174 -1.96 12.89 -12.09
N ASN A 175 -2.45 12.90 -13.32
CA ASN A 175 -1.77 12.32 -14.46
C ASN A 175 -0.45 13.06 -14.74
N GLN A 176 -0.44 14.39 -14.69
CA GLN A 176 0.79 15.16 -14.85
C GLN A 176 1.83 14.78 -13.78
N THR A 177 1.41 14.71 -12.51
CA THR A 177 2.29 14.30 -11.42
C THR A 177 2.90 12.90 -11.62
N VAL A 178 2.11 11.96 -12.13
CA VAL A 178 2.53 10.58 -12.38
C VAL A 178 3.43 10.50 -13.62
N GLN A 179 3.10 11.21 -14.71
CA GLN A 179 3.91 11.24 -15.93
C GLN A 179 5.26 11.91 -15.70
N ASP A 180 5.31 13.04 -14.99
CA ASP A 180 6.56 13.69 -14.63
C ASP A 180 7.48 12.75 -13.84
N GLY A 181 6.90 11.91 -12.96
CA GLY A 181 7.63 10.89 -12.23
C GLY A 181 8.12 9.74 -13.11
N LEU A 182 7.30 9.30 -14.08
CA LEU A 182 7.67 8.29 -15.06
C LEU A 182 8.83 8.74 -15.92
N GLU A 183 8.73 9.95 -16.49
CA GLU A 183 9.74 10.52 -17.39
C GLU A 183 11.09 10.69 -16.68
N LYS A 184 11.07 11.17 -15.42
CA LYS A 184 12.30 11.28 -14.62
C LYS A 184 12.95 9.92 -14.39
N ALA A 185 12.17 8.92 -13.97
CA ALA A 185 12.70 7.59 -13.71
C ALA A 185 13.16 6.89 -14.99
N SER A 186 12.38 6.96 -16.08
CA SER A 186 12.72 6.33 -17.35
C SER A 186 13.97 6.95 -17.97
N HIS A 187 14.13 8.27 -17.88
CA HIS A 187 15.36 8.94 -18.33
C HIS A 187 16.57 8.53 -17.49
N ALA A 188 16.44 8.51 -16.16
CA ALA A 188 17.54 8.15 -15.26
C ALA A 188 18.04 6.71 -15.47
N TYR A 189 17.13 5.78 -15.75
CA TYR A 189 17.44 4.37 -15.96
C TYR A 189 17.50 3.95 -17.44
N GLN A 190 17.43 4.90 -18.38
CA GLN A 190 17.48 4.68 -19.82
C GLN A 190 16.45 3.65 -20.33
N ILE A 191 15.23 3.71 -19.79
CA ILE A 191 14.16 2.75 -20.10
C ILE A 191 13.42 3.20 -21.37
N ASN A 192 13.39 2.33 -22.38
CA ASN A 192 12.52 2.53 -23.55
C ASN A 192 11.07 2.15 -23.20
N LEU A 193 10.25 3.16 -22.88
CA LEU A 193 8.85 2.97 -22.47
C LEU A 193 7.98 2.27 -23.52
N GLU A 194 8.34 2.36 -24.82
CA GLU A 194 7.59 1.72 -25.91
C GLU A 194 7.63 0.18 -25.84
N GLN A 195 8.58 -0.39 -25.09
CA GLN A 195 8.74 -1.83 -24.91
C GLN A 195 7.90 -2.40 -23.74
N TYR A 196 7.11 -1.57 -23.07
CA TYR A 196 6.38 -1.94 -21.86
C TYR A 196 4.90 -1.61 -21.96
N ASN A 197 4.08 -2.45 -21.34
CA ASN A 197 2.69 -2.10 -21.03
C ASN A 197 2.64 -1.54 -19.61
N ILE A 198 2.15 -0.32 -19.46
CA ILE A 198 2.27 0.44 -18.21
C ILE A 198 0.90 0.60 -17.55
N ILE A 199 0.81 0.30 -16.26
CA ILE A 199 -0.34 0.67 -15.42
C ILE A 199 0.13 1.28 -14.10
N PRO A 200 -0.61 2.22 -13.49
CA PRO A 200 -0.34 2.62 -12.12
C PRO A 200 -0.76 1.51 -11.13
N LEU A 201 -0.05 1.41 -10.01
CA LEU A 201 -0.37 0.45 -8.94
C LEU A 201 -1.83 0.56 -8.47
N THR A 202 -2.41 1.76 -8.48
CA THR A 202 -3.81 2.03 -8.11
C THR A 202 -4.84 1.43 -9.08
N ASP A 203 -4.43 1.07 -10.28
CA ASP A 203 -5.28 0.39 -11.28
C ASP A 203 -5.13 -1.13 -11.24
N LEU A 204 -4.11 -1.66 -10.55
CA LEU A 204 -3.84 -3.10 -10.49
C LEU A 204 -5.06 -3.94 -10.05
N PRO A 205 -5.86 -3.57 -9.03
CA PRO A 205 -6.99 -4.38 -8.61
C PRO A 205 -8.04 -4.62 -9.72
N ASP A 206 -8.26 -3.62 -10.60
CA ASP A 206 -9.22 -3.72 -11.70
C ASP A 206 -8.60 -4.31 -12.96
N LYS A 207 -7.31 -4.02 -13.21
CA LYS A 207 -6.64 -4.33 -14.47
C LYS A 207 -5.76 -5.58 -14.44
N LYS A 208 -5.51 -6.19 -13.27
CA LYS A 208 -4.61 -7.36 -13.10
C LYS A 208 -4.77 -8.40 -14.21
N ASN A 209 -6.00 -8.87 -14.44
CA ASN A 209 -6.27 -9.95 -15.38
C ASN A 209 -6.04 -9.56 -16.84
N GLN A 210 -6.31 -8.30 -17.20
CA GLN A 210 -6.05 -7.79 -18.55
C GLN A 210 -4.55 -7.53 -18.77
N TRP A 211 -3.91 -6.88 -17.79
CA TRP A 211 -2.51 -6.47 -17.86
C TRP A 211 -1.55 -7.67 -17.87
N LEU A 212 -1.86 -8.72 -17.11
CA LEU A 212 -1.10 -9.98 -17.07
C LEU A 212 -1.75 -11.10 -17.89
N SER A 213 -2.54 -10.75 -18.90
CA SER A 213 -3.34 -11.70 -19.69
C SER A 213 -2.51 -12.80 -20.37
N ALA A 214 -1.26 -12.51 -20.72
CA ALA A 214 -0.32 -13.46 -21.31
C ALA A 214 0.09 -14.60 -20.36
N PHE A 215 -0.08 -14.43 -19.05
CA PHE A 215 0.26 -15.45 -18.05
C PHE A 215 -0.97 -16.26 -17.65
N PRO A 216 -0.82 -17.54 -17.29
CA PRO A 216 -1.89 -18.33 -16.66
C PRO A 216 -2.21 -17.79 -15.26
N SER A 217 -3.43 -18.08 -14.77
CA SER A 217 -3.95 -17.51 -13.50
C SER A 217 -3.00 -17.67 -12.31
N PHE A 218 -2.43 -18.87 -12.10
CA PHE A 218 -1.50 -19.13 -10.99
C PHE A 218 -0.26 -18.24 -11.05
N LYS A 219 0.26 -18.00 -12.26
CA LYS A 219 1.45 -17.17 -12.48
C LYS A 219 1.11 -15.69 -12.28
N ARG A 220 -0.10 -15.25 -12.63
CA ARG A 220 -0.56 -13.88 -12.30
C ARG A 220 -0.58 -13.63 -10.80
N GLU A 221 -1.06 -14.60 -10.01
CA GLU A 221 -1.04 -14.49 -8.56
C GLU A 221 0.39 -14.45 -8.01
N GLU A 222 1.29 -15.31 -8.52
CA GLU A 222 2.72 -15.28 -8.17
C GLU A 222 3.35 -13.92 -8.44
N ILE A 223 3.09 -13.35 -9.63
CA ILE A 223 3.62 -12.04 -10.02
C ILE A 223 3.13 -10.96 -9.05
N VAL A 224 1.83 -10.93 -8.73
CA VAL A 224 1.26 -9.94 -7.81
C VAL A 224 1.78 -10.12 -6.39
N GLY A 225 1.91 -11.35 -5.91
CA GLY A 225 2.42 -11.62 -4.56
C GLY A 225 3.86 -11.17 -4.39
N LYS A 226 4.74 -11.52 -5.34
CA LYS A 226 6.14 -11.07 -5.35
C LYS A 226 6.28 -9.55 -5.53
N LEU A 227 5.42 -8.94 -6.35
CA LEU A 227 5.36 -7.48 -6.48
C LEU A 227 5.08 -6.82 -5.13
N TRP A 228 4.10 -7.32 -4.36
CA TRP A 228 3.76 -6.76 -3.06
C TRP A 228 4.77 -7.08 -1.96
N GLU A 229 5.43 -8.23 -2.01
CA GLU A 229 6.61 -8.51 -1.18
C GLU A 229 7.71 -7.45 -1.39
N GLY A 230 8.06 -7.17 -2.65
CA GLY A 230 9.04 -6.13 -3.01
C GLY A 230 8.59 -4.73 -2.59
N LEU A 231 7.35 -4.34 -2.90
CA LEU A 231 6.79 -3.05 -2.48
C LEU A 231 6.73 -2.92 -0.95
N TYR A 232 6.42 -3.99 -0.22
CA TYR A 232 6.43 -3.92 1.23
C TYR A 232 7.83 -3.58 1.74
N LYS A 233 8.83 -4.34 1.30
CA LYS A 233 10.21 -4.18 1.73
C LYS A 233 10.84 -2.85 1.33
N ASP A 234 10.64 -2.43 0.08
CA ASP A 234 11.41 -1.33 -0.53
C ASP A 234 10.60 -0.03 -0.71
N TYR A 235 9.33 -0.01 -0.31
CA TYR A 235 8.47 1.17 -0.36
C TYR A 235 7.72 1.41 0.96
N VAL A 236 7.11 0.37 1.55
CA VAL A 236 6.31 0.50 2.79
C VAL A 236 7.18 0.58 4.05
N LEU A 237 8.23 -0.24 4.13
CA LEU A 237 9.19 -0.19 5.25
C LEU A 237 10.19 0.97 5.11
N GLY A 238 10.30 1.54 3.92
CA GLY A 238 11.20 2.63 3.59
C GLY A 238 12.10 2.26 2.41
N VAL A 239 12.55 3.28 1.69
CA VAL A 239 13.34 3.16 0.48
C VAL A 239 14.81 3.27 0.85
N LYS A 240 15.61 2.25 0.54
CA LYS A 240 17.06 2.28 0.74
C LYS A 240 17.72 3.05 -0.40
N LYS A 241 18.52 4.07 -0.06
CA LYS A 241 19.34 4.83 -0.99
C LYS A 241 20.72 4.20 -1.15
N GLU A 242 21.45 4.59 -2.20
CA GLU A 242 22.81 4.12 -2.50
C GLU A 242 23.80 4.42 -1.36
N ASP A 243 23.58 5.51 -0.63
CA ASP A 243 24.37 5.88 0.55
C ASP A 243 24.07 5.01 1.79
N GLY A 244 23.20 4.01 1.67
CA GLY A 244 22.79 3.10 2.74
C GLY A 244 21.74 3.67 3.68
N SER A 245 21.30 4.92 3.48
CA SER A 245 20.22 5.51 4.27
C SER A 245 18.85 4.96 3.85
N THR A 246 17.94 4.83 4.83
CA THR A 246 16.54 4.50 4.57
C THR A 246 15.70 5.74 4.70
N VAL A 247 14.94 6.08 3.66
CA VAL A 247 14.02 7.23 3.64
C VAL A 247 12.57 6.79 3.57
N ASN A 248 11.69 7.58 4.18
CA ASN A 248 10.25 7.34 4.10
C ASN A 248 9.74 7.67 2.69
N ALA A 249 8.93 6.77 2.11
CA ALA A 249 8.32 6.95 0.81
C ALA A 249 7.20 8.02 0.76
N GLN A 250 6.80 8.61 1.88
CA GLN A 250 5.78 9.65 1.90
C GLN A 250 6.14 10.84 0.98
N GLY A 251 5.19 11.23 0.13
CA GLY A 251 5.37 12.24 -0.92
C GLY A 251 5.94 11.69 -2.23
N SER A 252 6.26 10.39 -2.32
CA SER A 252 6.64 9.75 -3.58
C SER A 252 5.47 9.66 -4.54
N THR A 253 5.75 9.56 -5.84
CA THR A 253 4.70 9.30 -6.85
C THR A 253 4.11 7.90 -6.70
N ILE A 254 2.89 7.70 -7.23
CA ILE A 254 2.33 6.35 -7.41
C ILE A 254 3.34 5.47 -8.18
N PRO A 255 3.66 4.26 -7.68
CA PRO A 255 4.44 3.30 -8.43
C PRO A 255 3.76 2.92 -9.74
N LEU A 256 4.51 3.02 -10.83
CA LEU A 256 4.10 2.58 -12.15
C LEU A 256 4.67 1.19 -12.41
N LEU A 257 3.81 0.28 -12.82
CA LEU A 257 4.10 -1.10 -13.11
C LEU A 257 4.28 -1.25 -14.62
N LEU A 258 5.47 -1.64 -15.04
CA LEU A 258 5.87 -1.79 -16.42
C LEU A 258 6.13 -3.27 -16.69
N ILE A 259 5.23 -3.94 -17.40
CA ILE A 259 5.45 -5.32 -17.85
C ILE A 259 6.10 -5.28 -19.24
N ALA A 260 7.26 -5.90 -19.39
CA ALA A 260 7.92 -5.96 -20.69
C ALA A 260 7.04 -6.72 -21.70
N GLN A 261 6.95 -6.23 -22.94
CA GLN A 261 6.16 -6.89 -23.99
C GLN A 261 6.66 -8.32 -24.30
N ASN A 262 7.95 -8.58 -24.07
CA ASN A 262 8.55 -9.92 -24.17
C ASN A 262 8.28 -10.82 -22.94
N GLN A 263 7.59 -10.30 -21.92
CA GLN A 263 7.16 -10.99 -20.70
C GLN A 263 8.29 -11.51 -19.80
N ARG A 264 9.51 -11.00 -19.93
CA ARG A 264 10.67 -11.47 -19.15
C ARG A 264 10.90 -10.73 -17.85
N GLU A 265 10.41 -9.49 -17.75
CA GLU A 265 10.60 -8.67 -16.57
C GLU A 265 9.39 -7.76 -16.29
N LEU A 266 9.25 -7.43 -15.01
CA LEU A 266 8.39 -6.39 -14.50
C LEU A 266 9.28 -5.35 -13.82
N LEU A 267 9.16 -4.09 -14.24
CA LEU A 267 9.79 -2.95 -13.57
C LEU A 267 8.74 -2.18 -12.77
N VAL A 268 9.16 -1.67 -11.62
CA VAL A 268 8.38 -0.76 -10.79
C VAL A 268 9.11 0.56 -10.71
N LEU A 269 8.53 1.63 -11.23
CA LEU A 269 9.12 2.95 -11.25
C LEU A 269 8.34 3.92 -10.36
N PHE A 270 9.05 4.68 -9.53
CA PHE A 270 8.49 5.80 -8.80
C PHE A 270 9.57 6.84 -8.52
N THR A 271 9.14 8.05 -8.16
CA THR A 271 10.04 9.15 -7.79
C THR A 271 9.75 9.58 -6.37
N LEU A 272 10.79 9.68 -5.54
CA LEU A 272 10.70 10.16 -4.16
C LEU A 272 10.26 11.63 -4.09
N ARG A 273 9.89 12.07 -2.88
CA ARG A 273 9.52 13.48 -2.63
C ARG A 273 10.62 14.47 -3.06
N ASP A 274 11.88 14.10 -2.87
CA ASP A 274 13.05 14.93 -3.25
C ASP A 274 13.40 14.86 -4.74
N GLY A 275 12.64 14.12 -5.54
CA GLY A 275 12.88 13.96 -6.97
C GLY A 275 13.80 12.78 -7.32
N THR A 276 14.32 12.04 -6.35
CA THR A 276 15.16 10.86 -6.61
C THR A 276 14.34 9.78 -7.33
N PRO A 277 14.74 9.34 -8.54
CA PRO A 277 14.09 8.23 -9.22
C PRO A 277 14.46 6.89 -8.55
N ILE A 278 13.51 5.96 -8.52
CA ILE A 278 13.70 4.61 -7.98
C ILE A 278 13.14 3.59 -8.98
N MET A 279 13.88 2.49 -9.16
CA MET A 279 13.46 1.34 -9.94
C MET A 279 13.61 0.06 -9.12
N LEU A 280 12.54 -0.74 -9.08
CA LEU A 280 12.59 -2.14 -8.65
C LEU A 280 12.42 -3.04 -9.88
N ARG A 281 13.03 -4.23 -9.87
CA ARG A 281 12.94 -5.21 -10.95
C ARG A 281 12.55 -6.57 -10.41
N GLN A 282 11.66 -7.24 -11.12
CA GLN A 282 11.28 -8.63 -10.93
C GLN A 282 11.45 -9.39 -12.24
N GLU A 283 12.15 -10.53 -12.21
CA GLU A 283 12.19 -11.49 -13.31
C GLU A 283 10.93 -12.39 -13.26
N LEU A 284 10.42 -12.78 -14.43
CA LEU A 284 9.12 -13.44 -14.58
C LEU A 284 9.20 -14.88 -15.07
#